data_AF-A0A970E9T2-F1
#
_entry.id   AF-A0A970E9T2-F1
#
_cell.length_a   1.000
_cell.length_b   1.000
_cell.length_c   1.000
_cell.angle_alpha   90.00
_cell.angle_beta   90.00
_cell.angle_gamma   90.00
#
_symmetry.space_group_name_H-M   'P 1'
#
loop_
_entity.id
_entity.type
_entity.pdbx_description
1 polymer ?
#
loop_
_entity_poly.entity_id
_entity_poly.type
_entity_poly.pdbx_seq_one_letter_code
_entity_poly.pdbx_strand_id
1 'polypeptide(L)' 'MNTIALVGNPNSGKTTLFNALTGSNQRVGNWPGVTVEKKEGSIK' A
#
# COMPACT_ATOMS: atom_id res chain seq x y z
N MET A 1 -3.37 11.62 13.73
CA MET A 1 -3.00 10.98 12.44
C MET A 1 -3.35 9.52 12.56
N ASN A 2 -4.16 9.00 11.64
CA ASN A 2 -4.57 7.60 11.67
C ASN A 2 -3.84 6.85 10.57
N THR A 3 -3.18 5.75 10.94
CA THR A 3 -2.51 4.85 10.00
C THR A 3 -3.40 3.63 9.80
N ILE A 4 -3.68 3.28 8.55
CA ILE A 4 -4.56 2.16 8.19
C ILE A 4 -3.72 1.13 7.44
N ALA A 5 -3.75 -0.12 7.90
CA ALA A 5 -3.10 -1.23 7.21
C ALA A 5 -4.09 -1.91 6.24
N LEU A 6 -3.69 -2.04 4.97
CA LEU A 6 -4.46 -2.78 3.97
C LEU A 6 -3.90 -4.21 3.82
N VAL A 7 -4.66 -5.21 4.25
CA VAL A 7 -4.24 -6.62 4.27
C VAL A 7 -5.32 -7.51 3.64
N GLY A 8 -4.93 -8.65 3.07
CA GLY A 8 -5.84 -9.64 2.50
C GLY A 8 -5.16 -10.61 1.55
N ASN A 9 -5.91 -11.61 1.10
CA ASN A 9 -5.39 -12.73 0.31
C ASN A 9 -4.75 -12.31 -1.02
N PRO A 10 -3.80 -13.07 -1.57
CA PRO A 10 -3.36 -12.89 -2.95
C PRO A 10 -4.56 -12.79 -3.90
N ASN A 11 -4.47 -11.89 -4.88
CA ASN A 11 -5.51 -11.67 -5.90
C ASN A 11 -6.88 -11.16 -5.40
N SER A 12 -7.00 -10.70 -4.15
CA SER A 12 -8.27 -10.14 -3.61
C SER A 12 -8.55 -8.67 -3.97
N GLY A 13 -7.85 -8.10 -4.95
CA GLY A 13 -8.06 -6.70 -5.39
C GLY A 13 -7.43 -5.60 -4.52
N LYS A 14 -6.54 -5.94 -3.58
CA LYS A 14 -5.87 -4.96 -2.68
C LYS A 14 -5.16 -3.83 -3.43
N THR A 15 -4.40 -4.16 -4.48
CA THR A 15 -3.67 -3.16 -5.27
C THR A 15 -4.63 -2.19 -5.95
N THR A 16 -5.76 -2.69 -6.45
CA THR A 16 -6.81 -1.86 -7.07
C THR A 16 -7.41 -0.89 -6.05
N LEU A 17 -7.76 -1.38 -4.86
CA LEU A 17 -8.29 -0.55 -3.78
C LEU A 17 -7.27 0.49 -3.30
N PHE A 18 -6.02 0.07 -3.08
CA PHE A 18 -4.94 0.97 -2.67
C PHE A 18 -4.78 2.13 -3.66
N ASN A 19 -4.65 1.82 -4.95
CA ASN A 19 -4.48 2.83 -6.00
C ASN A 19 -5.67 3.79 -6.09
N ALA A 20 -6.90 3.30 -5.89
CA ALA A 20 -8.11 4.13 -5.89
C ALA A 20 -8.13 5.12 -4.70
N LEU A 21 -7.61 4.73 -3.54
CA LEU A 21 -7.58 5.56 -2.34
C LEU A 21 -6.42 6.56 -2.33
N THR A 22 -5.23 6.16 -2.81
CA THR A 22 -4.00 6.99 -2.72
C THR A 22 -3.72 7.81 -3.98
N GLY A 23 -4.22 7.39 -5.15
CA GLY A 23 -3.90 8.03 -6.42
C GLY A 23 -2.39 8.15 -6.65
N SER A 24 -1.91 9.36 -6.95
CA SER A 24 -0.48 9.66 -7.15
C SER A 24 0.32 9.85 -5.86
N ASN A 25 -0.33 9.95 -4.69
CA ASN A 25 0.31 10.21 -3.40
C ASN A 25 0.79 8.90 -2.73
N GLN A 26 1.45 8.05 -3.51
CA GLN A 26 1.96 6.75 -3.07
C GLN A 26 3.48 6.69 -3.21
N ARG A 27 4.12 5.96 -2.30
CA ARG A 27 5.56 5.69 -2.28
C ARG A 27 5.78 4.17 -2.24
N VAL A 28 6.71 3.72 -3.05
CA VAL A 28 7.14 2.31 -3.12
C VAL A 28 8.57 2.22 -2.60
N GLY A 29 8.82 1.25 -1.73
CA GLY A 29 10.15 0.89 -1.22
C GLY A 29 10.19 -0.58 -0.84
N ASN A 30 11.15 -0.95 -0.01
CA ASN A 30 11.28 -2.31 0.52
C ASN A 30 11.18 -2.30 2.05
N TRP A 31 10.78 -3.43 2.63
CA TRP A 31 10.85 -3.62 4.06
C TRP A 31 12.31 -3.73 4.54
N PRO A 32 12.63 -3.29 5.77
CA PRO A 32 13.99 -3.33 6.30
C PRO A 32 14.57 -4.74 6.26
N GLY A 33 15.73 -4.91 5.61
CA GLY A 33 16.47 -6.17 5.56
C GLY A 33 15.87 -7.26 4.67
N VAL A 34 14.82 -6.98 3.89
CA VAL A 34 14.21 -7.94 2.96
C VAL A 34 13.85 -7.31 1.62
N THR A 35 13.64 -8.12 0.59
CA THR A 35 13.25 -7.67 -0.76
C THR A 35 11.73 -7.53 -0.93
N VAL A 36 10.96 -7.68 0.14
CA VAL A 36 9.50 -7.56 0.09
C VAL A 36 9.14 -6.10 -0.14
N GLU A 37 8.30 -5.86 -1.14
CA GLU A 37 7.82 -4.53 -1.49
C GLU A 37 6.98 -3.93 -0.35
N LYS A 38 7.19 -2.65 -0.09
CA LYS A 38 6.45 -1.83 0.87
C LYS A 38 5.81 -0.66 0.13
N LYS A 39 4.47 -0.64 0.09
CA LYS A 39 3.69 0.50 -0.45
C LYS A 39 3.04 1.27 0.68
N GLU A 40 3.25 2.57 0.69
CA GLU A 40 2.63 3.50 1.64
C GLU A 40 2.06 4.68 0.86
N GLY A 41 0.96 5.25 1.32
CA GLY A 41 0.36 6.41 0.68
C GLY A 41 -0.67 7.08 1.58
N SER A 42 -0.92 8.36 1.31
CA SER A 42 -1.95 9.13 2.00
C SER A 42 -3.25 9.07 1.22
N ILE A 43 -4.36 8.88 1.91
CA ILE A 43 -5.71 8.94 1.32
C ILE A 43 -5.95 10.37 0.82
N LYS A 44 -6.54 10.51 -0.37
CA LYS A 44 -6.98 11.80 -0.93
C LYS A 44 -8.21 12.36 -0.22
#